data_AF-A0A1G8L483-F1
#
_entry.id   AF-A0A1G8L483-F1
#
_cell.length_a   1.000
_cell.length_b   1.000
_cell.length_c   1.000
_cell.angle_alpha   90.00
_cell.angle_beta   90.00
_cell.angle_gamma   90.00
#
_symmetry.space_group_name_H-M   'P 1'
#
loop_
_entity.id
_entity.type
_entity.pdbx_description
1 polymer ?
#
loop_
_entity_poly.entity_id
_entity_poly.type
_entity_poly.pdbx_seq_one_letter_code
_entity_poly.pdbx_strand_id
1 'polypeptide(L)'
;MHGQLPTRRAVLGGGLISLAVWLASYRPTSDPSWTQATASAPWSRRDSAGFVVHDDRIWLVGGTADDQKTGLTDCWSSLDGLTWTKELEQAPWTPTVQSMVVSFSGRLWRMGGFIHSGNTFVPAGEIWFSQDGRGWTRATAQAQWPARGGGALVAFEGRLWLLGGAQSLRSEGSRQALNDVWFSKDGITWTQALQDAPWQPRAFHNALAHDGQLWILGGGHWGNDPTFLNDVWCSSDGTTWERRTTAAEWPGRLWASSASFRGHLWTMGGLVRRDGSNDIWYSEDGRTWYPYLARKVWSQRLAHSALCHSDRLWILAGSNYDYFNDVWSLALAADWGGPGRLNKIFRFLRA
;
A
#
# COMPACT_ATOMS: atom_id res chain seq x y z
N MET A 1 -26.46 6.91 -39.96
CA MET A 1 -25.53 7.39 -38.92
C MET A 1 -26.05 6.94 -37.56
N HIS A 2 -25.67 5.76 -37.10
CA HIS A 2 -26.01 5.28 -35.76
C HIS A 2 -24.73 5.37 -34.91
N GLY A 3 -24.65 6.44 -34.11
CA GLY A 3 -23.61 6.57 -33.09
C GLY A 3 -23.87 5.52 -32.02
N GLN A 4 -23.01 4.50 -31.96
CA GLN A 4 -22.97 3.59 -30.81
C GLN A 4 -22.60 4.42 -29.57
N LEU A 5 -23.52 4.50 -28.61
CA LEU A 5 -23.24 5.02 -27.28
C LEU A 5 -22.10 4.19 -26.65
N PRO A 6 -21.04 4.81 -26.11
CA PRO A 6 -19.96 4.05 -25.49
C PRO A 6 -20.47 3.25 -24.28
N THR A 7 -19.95 2.03 -24.19
CA THR A 7 -20.38 0.90 -23.35
C THR A 7 -20.53 1.23 -21.86
N ARG A 8 -21.73 1.00 -21.33
CA ARG A 8 -21.99 0.85 -19.88
C ARG A 8 -21.12 -0.29 -19.33
N ARG A 9 -20.08 0.02 -18.55
CA ARG A 9 -19.54 -0.92 -17.56
C ARG A 9 -20.11 -0.52 -16.20
N ALA A 10 -21.22 -1.15 -15.83
CA ALA A 10 -21.63 -1.20 -14.44
C ALA A 10 -20.54 -1.97 -13.69
N VAL A 11 -19.73 -1.28 -12.89
CA VAL A 11 -18.85 -1.93 -11.92
C VAL A 11 -19.75 -2.46 -10.82
N LEU A 12 -20.26 -3.68 -11.00
CA LEU A 12 -20.86 -4.48 -9.93
C LEU A 12 -19.73 -5.02 -9.05
N GLY A 13 -19.08 -4.11 -8.32
CA GLY A 13 -18.05 -4.40 -7.33
C GLY A 13 -18.57 -4.09 -5.93
N GLY A 14 -19.61 -4.78 -5.47
CA GLY A 14 -19.94 -4.96 -4.05
C GLY A 14 -20.23 -3.75 -3.16
N GLY A 15 -20.25 -2.52 -3.66
CA GLY A 15 -20.60 -1.29 -2.94
C GLY A 15 -21.69 -0.51 -3.66
N LEU A 16 -22.58 0.15 -2.91
CA LEU A 16 -23.51 1.12 -3.48
C LEU A 16 -22.70 2.33 -3.95
N ILE A 17 -22.35 2.38 -5.23
CA ILE A 17 -21.83 3.59 -5.85
C ILE A 17 -22.95 4.63 -5.77
N SER A 18 -22.70 5.77 -5.11
CA SER A 18 -23.70 6.83 -5.03
C SER A 18 -24.10 7.27 -6.45
N LEU A 19 -25.37 7.64 -6.66
CA LEU A 19 -25.84 8.11 -7.97
C LEU A 19 -24.99 9.28 -8.48
N ALA A 20 -24.51 10.14 -7.59
CA ALA A 20 -23.61 11.24 -7.91
C ALA A 20 -22.25 10.75 -8.46
N VAL A 21 -21.64 9.75 -7.81
CA VAL A 21 -20.39 9.14 -8.31
C VAL A 21 -20.64 8.38 -9.61
N TRP A 22 -21.78 7.70 -9.75
CA TRP A 22 -22.13 7.02 -10.99
C TRP A 22 -22.23 8.00 -12.17
N LEU A 23 -22.94 9.12 -11.98
CA LEU A 23 -23.05 10.18 -12.98
C LEU A 23 -21.70 10.83 -13.27
N ALA A 24 -20.91 11.16 -12.25
CA ALA A 24 -19.58 11.75 -12.41
C ALA A 24 -18.55 10.77 -13.00
N SER A 25 -18.79 9.46 -12.90
CA SER A 25 -17.97 8.41 -13.52
C SER A 25 -18.39 8.10 -14.95
N TYR A 26 -19.44 8.74 -15.47
CA TYR A 26 -19.78 8.65 -16.88
C TYR A 26 -18.66 9.27 -17.72
N ARG A 27 -17.99 8.44 -18.53
CA ARG A 27 -16.85 8.86 -19.35
C ARG A 27 -17.10 8.46 -20.81
N PRO A 28 -17.02 9.40 -21.76
CA PRO A 28 -17.10 9.08 -23.19
C PRO A 28 -15.86 8.30 -23.69
N THR A 29 -14.74 8.39 -22.96
CA THR A 29 -13.48 7.69 -23.25
C THR A 29 -12.92 7.00 -22.01
N SER A 30 -12.27 5.85 -22.17
CA SER A 30 -11.56 5.17 -21.08
C SER A 30 -10.37 5.98 -20.59
N ASP A 31 -9.96 5.75 -19.34
CA ASP A 31 -8.73 6.34 -18.80
C ASP A 31 -7.47 5.81 -19.50
N PRO A 32 -6.34 6.55 -19.42
CA PRO A 32 -5.05 6.08 -19.95
C PRO A 32 -4.70 4.67 -19.45
N SER A 33 -4.21 3.85 -20.37
CA SER A 33 -3.95 2.44 -20.07
C SER A 33 -2.61 2.23 -19.37
N TRP A 34 -2.56 1.23 -18.50
CA TRP A 34 -1.32 0.76 -17.90
C TRP A 34 -0.46 0.03 -18.93
N THR A 35 0.84 0.19 -18.81
CA THR A 35 1.83 -0.48 -19.66
C THR A 35 2.53 -1.56 -18.86
N GLN A 36 2.54 -2.79 -19.37
CA GLN A 36 3.40 -3.84 -18.84
C GLN A 36 4.83 -3.50 -19.26
N ALA A 37 5.59 -2.99 -18.31
CA ALA A 37 6.94 -2.51 -18.51
C ALA A 37 7.91 -3.69 -18.67
N THR A 38 7.67 -4.77 -17.93
CA THR A 38 8.43 -6.02 -18.03
C THR A 38 7.52 -7.19 -17.65
N ALA A 39 7.52 -8.26 -18.45
CA ALA A 39 6.69 -9.44 -18.19
C ALA A 39 7.29 -10.37 -17.11
N SER A 40 8.61 -10.34 -16.94
CA SER A 40 9.31 -11.05 -15.88
C SER A 40 10.62 -10.33 -15.54
N ALA A 41 10.65 -9.69 -14.38
CA ALA A 41 11.86 -9.08 -13.84
C ALA A 41 12.83 -10.17 -13.33
N PRO A 42 14.13 -9.87 -13.17
CA PRO A 42 15.13 -10.90 -12.81
C PRO A 42 15.04 -11.39 -11.36
N TRP A 43 14.32 -10.69 -10.49
CA TRP A 43 14.03 -11.15 -9.14
C TRP A 43 12.90 -12.21 -9.14
N SER A 44 12.98 -13.15 -8.20
CA SER A 44 11.99 -14.23 -8.07
C SER A 44 10.59 -13.68 -7.79
N ARG A 45 9.56 -14.41 -8.24
CA ARG A 45 8.15 -14.11 -7.94
C ARG A 45 7.94 -14.05 -6.43
N ARG A 46 7.24 -13.01 -5.96
CA ARG A 46 7.11 -12.73 -4.53
C ARG A 46 5.90 -11.84 -4.24
N ASP A 47 5.42 -11.89 -3.00
CA ASP A 47 4.46 -10.92 -2.47
C ASP A 47 5.00 -10.28 -1.19
N SER A 48 4.26 -9.34 -0.61
CA SER A 48 4.60 -8.70 0.67
C SER A 48 6.03 -8.12 0.71
N ALA A 49 6.55 -7.77 -0.47
CA ALA A 49 7.91 -7.33 -0.67
C ALA A 49 8.01 -5.82 -0.40
N GLY A 50 9.08 -5.41 0.27
CA GLY A 50 9.31 -4.01 0.59
C GLY A 50 9.85 -3.26 -0.63
N PHE A 51 8.96 -2.70 -1.45
CA PHE A 51 9.37 -1.75 -2.49
C PHE A 51 9.32 -0.31 -2.00
N VAL A 52 10.41 0.43 -2.19
CA VAL A 52 10.51 1.83 -1.75
C VAL A 52 11.43 2.63 -2.66
N VAL A 53 11.18 3.93 -2.78
CA VAL A 53 12.12 4.85 -3.45
C VAL A 53 13.13 5.37 -2.44
N HIS A 54 14.42 5.21 -2.75
CA HIS A 54 15.53 5.70 -1.95
C HIS A 54 16.70 6.04 -2.86
N ASP A 55 17.26 7.25 -2.68
CA ASP A 55 18.38 7.78 -3.48
C ASP A 55 18.18 7.60 -4.99
N ASP A 56 17.02 8.06 -5.47
CA ASP A 56 16.61 8.05 -6.89
C ASP A 56 16.50 6.65 -7.53
N ARG A 57 16.38 5.61 -6.70
CA ARG A 57 16.20 4.22 -7.14
C ARG A 57 14.96 3.61 -6.51
N ILE A 58 14.32 2.71 -7.24
CA ILE A 58 13.37 1.76 -6.68
C ILE A 58 14.19 0.63 -6.06
N TRP A 59 14.00 0.42 -4.76
CA TRP A 59 14.58 -0.69 -4.01
C TRP A 59 13.55 -1.77 -3.78
N LEU A 60 13.99 -3.02 -3.83
CA LEU A 60 13.26 -4.21 -3.40
C LEU A 60 14.02 -4.80 -2.22
N VAL A 61 13.37 -4.90 -1.07
CA VAL A 61 13.94 -5.48 0.16
C VAL A 61 13.09 -6.68 0.59
N GLY A 62 13.60 -7.89 0.34
CA GLY A 62 12.99 -9.15 0.76
C GLY A 62 11.62 -9.44 0.12
N GLY A 63 10.68 -9.92 0.93
CA GLY A 63 9.35 -10.37 0.53
C GLY A 63 9.07 -11.82 0.91
N THR A 64 7.93 -12.35 0.50
CA THR A 64 7.56 -13.76 0.67
C THR A 64 7.75 -14.49 -0.66
N ALA A 65 8.50 -15.59 -0.65
CA ALA A 65 8.66 -16.45 -1.82
C ALA A 65 7.35 -17.17 -2.20
N ASP A 66 7.31 -17.74 -3.41
CA ASP A 66 6.16 -18.48 -3.94
C ASP A 66 5.88 -19.81 -3.23
N ASP A 67 6.80 -20.27 -2.37
CA ASP A 67 6.60 -21.39 -1.44
C ASP A 67 5.74 -21.05 -0.20
N GLN A 68 5.36 -19.77 -0.05
CA GLN A 68 4.55 -19.19 1.03
C GLN A 68 5.11 -19.36 2.46
N LYS A 69 6.35 -19.82 2.61
CA LYS A 69 6.96 -20.15 3.91
C LYS A 69 8.27 -19.42 4.15
N THR A 70 8.94 -19.01 3.07
CA THR A 70 10.28 -18.45 3.14
C THR A 70 10.24 -16.93 2.99
N GLY A 71 10.64 -16.23 4.05
CA GLY A 71 10.97 -14.82 3.97
C GLY A 71 12.26 -14.64 3.17
N LEU A 72 12.19 -13.89 2.09
CA LEU A 72 13.35 -13.52 1.28
C LEU A 72 14.14 -12.42 1.98
N THR A 73 15.46 -12.44 1.79
CA THR A 73 16.39 -11.46 2.39
C THR A 73 17.31 -10.83 1.35
N ASP A 74 17.07 -11.08 0.06
CA ASP A 74 17.78 -10.44 -1.03
C ASP A 74 17.35 -8.97 -1.18
N CYS A 75 18.27 -8.15 -1.68
CA CYS A 75 18.00 -6.76 -2.02
C CYS A 75 18.33 -6.49 -3.48
N TRP A 76 17.44 -5.78 -4.16
CA TRP A 76 17.63 -5.34 -5.53
C TRP A 76 17.35 -3.84 -5.65
N SER A 77 17.92 -3.23 -6.68
CA SER A 77 17.67 -1.82 -6.98
C SER A 77 17.52 -1.60 -8.49
N SER A 78 16.79 -0.56 -8.87
CA SER A 78 16.59 -0.14 -10.26
C SER A 78 16.41 1.37 -10.35
N LEU A 79 17.04 2.01 -11.34
CA LEU A 79 16.85 3.44 -11.63
C LEU A 79 15.54 3.72 -12.38
N ASP A 80 15.11 2.76 -13.21
CA ASP A 80 14.07 2.93 -14.22
C ASP A 80 12.89 1.97 -14.05
N GLY A 81 12.95 1.06 -13.06
CA GLY A 81 11.98 -0.02 -12.85
C GLY A 81 12.08 -1.18 -13.84
N LEU A 82 13.01 -1.13 -14.79
CA LEU A 82 13.18 -2.11 -15.89
C LEU A 82 14.46 -2.91 -15.71
N THR A 83 15.57 -2.21 -15.49
CA THR A 83 16.90 -2.80 -15.33
C THR A 83 17.18 -2.91 -13.84
N TRP A 84 17.28 -4.15 -13.36
CA TRP A 84 17.47 -4.44 -11.94
C TRP A 84 18.86 -4.98 -11.66
N THR A 85 19.48 -4.46 -10.62
CA THR A 85 20.75 -4.95 -10.07
C THR A 85 20.46 -5.67 -8.76
N LYS A 86 20.98 -6.88 -8.60
CA LYS A 86 20.96 -7.54 -7.28
C LYS A 86 22.10 -6.97 -6.45
N GLU A 87 21.74 -6.29 -5.38
CA GLU A 87 22.68 -5.56 -4.52
C GLU A 87 23.16 -6.44 -3.37
N LEU A 88 22.32 -7.36 -2.90
CA LEU A 88 22.62 -8.28 -1.81
C LEU A 88 21.92 -9.61 -2.03
N GLU A 89 22.65 -10.72 -1.94
CA GLU A 89 22.10 -12.08 -2.05
C GLU A 89 21.34 -12.50 -0.80
N GLN A 90 21.93 -12.24 0.37
CA GLN A 90 21.35 -12.61 1.66
C GLN A 90 21.74 -11.57 2.69
N ALA A 91 20.74 -11.09 3.39
CA ALA A 91 20.94 -10.12 4.43
C ALA A 91 20.99 -10.73 5.84
N PRO A 92 21.55 -10.02 6.83
CA PRO A 92 21.79 -10.58 8.17
C PRO A 92 20.56 -10.59 9.08
N TRP A 93 19.42 -10.00 8.67
CA TRP A 93 18.22 -10.01 9.49
C TRP A 93 17.51 -11.35 9.49
N THR A 94 16.69 -11.56 10.50
CA THR A 94 15.84 -12.75 10.58
C THR A 94 14.80 -12.70 9.45
N PRO A 95 14.66 -13.74 8.61
CA PRO A 95 13.62 -13.81 7.59
C PRO A 95 12.22 -13.62 8.16
N THR A 96 11.46 -12.69 7.60
CA THR A 96 10.05 -12.48 7.95
C THR A 96 9.21 -12.28 6.71
N VAL A 97 7.94 -12.63 6.81
CA VAL A 97 6.90 -12.17 5.87
C VAL A 97 6.28 -10.87 6.38
N GLN A 98 5.78 -10.03 5.46
CA GLN A 98 5.04 -8.79 5.80
C GLN A 98 5.80 -7.83 6.73
N SER A 99 7.13 -7.76 6.57
CA SER A 99 7.94 -6.71 7.17
C SER A 99 7.60 -5.36 6.57
N MET A 100 7.78 -4.30 7.35
CA MET A 100 7.59 -2.93 6.92
C MET A 100 8.92 -2.37 6.42
N VAL A 101 8.91 -1.70 5.28
CA VAL A 101 10.10 -1.11 4.66
C VAL A 101 9.82 0.34 4.26
N VAL A 102 10.74 1.25 4.56
CA VAL A 102 10.59 2.69 4.29
C VAL A 102 11.95 3.35 4.05
N SER A 103 11.95 4.44 3.28
CA SER A 103 13.10 5.32 3.10
C SER A 103 12.94 6.52 4.02
N PHE A 104 13.93 6.78 4.88
CA PHE A 104 13.88 7.87 5.82
C PHE A 104 15.27 8.31 6.26
N SER A 105 15.51 9.62 6.23
CA SER A 105 16.76 10.23 6.69
C SER A 105 18.01 9.63 6.03
N GLY A 106 17.97 9.47 4.70
CA GLY A 106 19.08 8.93 3.91
C GLY A 106 19.37 7.44 4.16
N ARG A 107 18.37 6.67 4.59
CA ARG A 107 18.50 5.24 4.83
C ARG A 107 17.26 4.46 4.41
N LEU A 108 17.48 3.24 3.96
CA LEU A 108 16.48 2.18 3.95
C LEU A 108 16.30 1.67 5.38
N TRP A 109 15.06 1.48 5.79
CA TRP A 109 14.68 0.89 7.06
C TRP A 109 13.83 -0.34 6.81
N ARG A 110 14.08 -1.41 7.56
CA ARG A 110 13.28 -2.64 7.56
C ARG A 110 13.00 -3.05 8.99
N MET A 111 11.72 -3.27 9.31
CA MET A 111 11.32 -3.63 10.67
C MET A 111 10.04 -4.45 10.76
N GLY A 112 9.92 -5.18 11.86
CA GLY A 112 8.76 -6.01 12.14
C GLY A 112 8.55 -7.15 11.14
N GLY A 113 7.30 -7.55 10.97
CA GLY A 113 6.92 -8.72 10.18
C GLY A 113 6.72 -9.96 11.05
N PHE A 114 6.44 -11.08 10.41
CA PHE A 114 6.22 -12.36 11.07
C PHE A 114 7.29 -13.37 10.70
N ILE A 115 7.95 -13.95 11.71
CA ILE A 115 8.86 -15.07 11.58
C ILE A 115 8.01 -16.34 11.47
N HIS A 116 8.25 -17.11 10.41
CA HIS A 116 7.59 -18.40 10.23
C HIS A 116 8.30 -19.47 11.10
N SER A 117 7.54 -20.12 11.99
CA SER A 117 8.03 -21.16 12.90
C SER A 117 7.08 -22.35 12.92
N GLY A 118 7.41 -23.40 12.17
CA GLY A 118 6.55 -24.58 12.00
C GLY A 118 5.24 -24.21 11.31
N ASN A 119 4.13 -24.29 12.05
CA ASN A 119 2.79 -23.89 11.58
C ASN A 119 2.33 -22.54 12.16
N THR A 120 3.24 -21.79 12.81
CA THR A 120 2.93 -20.56 13.52
C THR A 120 3.70 -19.37 12.96
N PHE A 121 3.19 -18.17 13.23
CA PHE A 121 3.79 -16.90 12.85
C PHE A 121 4.05 -16.09 14.11
N VAL A 122 5.32 -15.83 14.40
CA VAL A 122 5.75 -15.07 15.58
C VAL A 122 6.08 -13.65 15.15
N PRO A 123 5.47 -12.61 15.75
CA PRO A 123 5.76 -11.24 15.37
C PRO A 123 7.20 -10.85 15.77
N ALA A 124 7.88 -10.08 14.93
CA ALA A 124 9.22 -9.56 15.20
C ALA A 124 9.17 -8.10 15.66
N GLY A 125 10.10 -7.73 16.54
CA GLY A 125 10.35 -6.35 16.99
C GLY A 125 11.69 -5.78 16.48
N GLU A 126 12.32 -6.47 15.54
CA GLU A 126 13.67 -6.17 15.09
C GLU A 126 13.69 -4.97 14.12
N ILE A 127 14.70 -4.09 14.25
CA ILE A 127 14.92 -2.92 13.39
C ILE A 127 16.31 -2.98 12.75
N TRP A 128 16.34 -2.85 11.43
CA TRP A 128 17.57 -2.72 10.64
C TRP A 128 17.52 -1.49 9.73
N PHE A 129 18.70 -0.96 9.44
CA PHE A 129 18.86 0.08 8.43
C PHE A 129 20.07 -0.16 7.54
N SER A 130 20.04 0.44 6.36
CA SER A 130 21.13 0.49 5.41
C SER A 130 21.12 1.81 4.65
N GLN A 131 22.29 2.28 4.22
CA GLN A 131 22.43 3.43 3.33
C GLN A 131 22.34 3.03 1.86
N ASP A 132 22.62 1.77 1.53
CA ASP A 132 22.87 1.34 0.15
C ASP A 132 22.26 -0.03 -0.19
N GLY A 133 21.47 -0.61 0.73
CA GLY A 133 20.87 -1.93 0.60
C GLY A 133 21.86 -3.11 0.58
N ARG A 134 23.17 -2.85 0.64
CA ARG A 134 24.24 -3.88 0.64
C ARG A 134 24.74 -4.15 2.04
N GLY A 135 25.03 -3.09 2.79
CA GLY A 135 25.49 -3.17 4.18
C GLY A 135 24.37 -2.83 5.14
N TRP A 136 24.02 -3.73 6.05
CA TRP A 136 22.92 -3.53 6.99
C TRP A 136 23.37 -3.59 8.45
N THR A 137 22.87 -2.63 9.22
CA THR A 137 23.16 -2.49 10.65
C THR A 137 21.89 -2.73 11.47
N ARG A 138 22.01 -3.59 12.48
CA ARG A 138 20.92 -3.82 13.44
C ARG A 138 20.87 -2.64 14.40
N ALA A 139 19.77 -1.89 14.38
CA ALA A 139 19.55 -0.82 15.36
C ALA A 139 19.15 -1.40 16.72
N THR A 140 18.24 -2.38 16.72
CA THR A 140 17.82 -3.10 17.92
C THR A 140 17.26 -4.48 17.57
N ALA A 141 17.41 -5.42 18.51
CA ALA A 141 16.75 -6.72 18.47
C ALA A 141 15.26 -6.65 18.81
N GLN A 142 14.89 -5.67 19.63
CA GLN A 142 13.55 -5.51 20.19
C GLN A 142 13.25 -4.01 20.33
N ALA A 143 12.34 -3.51 19.51
CA ALA A 143 11.86 -2.14 19.58
C ALA A 143 11.00 -1.88 20.83
N GLN A 144 10.80 -0.59 21.15
CA GLN A 144 9.90 -0.16 22.23
C GLN A 144 8.43 -0.47 21.93
N TRP A 145 8.04 -0.49 20.65
CA TRP A 145 6.69 -0.89 20.26
C TRP A 145 6.52 -2.42 20.35
N PRO A 146 5.33 -2.92 20.73
CA PRO A 146 5.03 -4.35 20.72
C PRO A 146 5.29 -4.98 19.35
N ALA A 147 6.06 -6.08 19.32
CA ALA A 147 6.40 -6.81 18.10
C ALA A 147 5.15 -7.07 17.24
N ARG A 148 5.26 -6.82 15.92
CA ARG A 148 4.11 -6.87 14.99
C ARG A 148 4.52 -7.04 13.54
N GLY A 149 3.59 -7.49 12.71
CA GLY A 149 3.67 -7.46 11.25
C GLY A 149 2.46 -6.78 10.61
N GLY A 150 2.58 -6.42 9.32
CA GLY A 150 1.47 -5.82 8.57
C GLY A 150 0.97 -4.48 9.11
N GLY A 151 1.77 -3.75 9.89
CA GLY A 151 1.50 -2.35 10.19
C GLY A 151 1.83 -1.46 8.99
N ALA A 152 1.47 -0.18 9.08
CA ALA A 152 1.89 0.81 8.10
C ALA A 152 3.01 1.68 8.67
N LEU A 153 4.10 1.81 7.91
CA LEU A 153 5.30 2.58 8.29
C LEU A 153 5.50 3.71 7.27
N VAL A 154 5.42 4.96 7.72
CA VAL A 154 5.38 6.15 6.85
C VAL A 154 6.37 7.20 7.32
N ALA A 155 7.14 7.76 6.39
CA ALA A 155 7.92 8.98 6.63
C ALA A 155 7.03 10.22 6.44
N PHE A 156 6.89 11.05 7.48
CA PHE A 156 6.09 12.27 7.43
C PHE A 156 6.61 13.30 8.43
N GLU A 157 6.73 14.55 7.97
CA GLU A 157 7.23 15.70 8.76
C GLU A 157 8.52 15.41 9.55
N GLY A 158 9.50 14.80 8.88
CA GLY A 158 10.81 14.52 9.47
C GLY A 158 10.77 13.44 10.56
N ARG A 159 9.73 12.59 10.58
CA ARG A 159 9.60 11.45 11.49
C ARG A 159 9.18 10.20 10.74
N LEU A 160 9.52 9.04 11.31
CA LEU A 160 8.84 7.79 11.00
C LEU A 160 7.61 7.65 11.88
N TRP A 161 6.53 7.16 11.29
CA TRP A 161 5.27 6.86 11.95
C TRP A 161 4.93 5.39 11.73
N LEU A 162 4.67 4.66 12.82
CA LEU A 162 4.19 3.29 12.81
C LEU A 162 2.74 3.27 13.27
N LEU A 163 1.86 2.78 12.40
CA LEU A 163 0.42 2.80 12.58
C LEU A 163 -0.11 1.36 12.58
N GLY A 164 -0.76 0.96 13.69
CA GLY A 164 -1.43 -0.33 13.80
C GLY A 164 -0.54 -1.55 13.52
N GLY A 165 -1.09 -2.54 12.82
CA GLY A 165 -0.46 -3.85 12.58
C GLY A 165 -1.10 -4.95 13.42
N ALA A 166 -0.52 -6.15 13.41
CA ALA A 166 -1.01 -7.27 14.19
C ALA A 166 0.11 -8.04 14.90
N GLN A 167 -0.22 -8.58 16.07
CA GLN A 167 0.67 -9.46 16.85
C GLN A 167 0.53 -10.94 16.50
N SER A 168 -0.43 -11.29 15.64
CA SER A 168 -0.53 -12.60 15.00
C SER A 168 -1.11 -12.47 13.59
N LEU A 169 -0.63 -13.31 12.69
CA LEU A 169 -1.13 -13.42 11.33
C LEU A 169 -2.45 -14.23 11.26
N ARG A 170 -2.63 -15.20 12.16
CA ARG A 170 -3.74 -16.16 12.16
C ARG A 170 -4.08 -16.51 13.60
N SER A 171 -5.07 -15.86 14.22
CA SER A 171 -5.51 -16.21 15.58
C SER A 171 -6.99 -16.48 15.66
N GLU A 172 -7.36 -17.49 16.45
CA GLU A 172 -8.73 -17.74 16.90
C GLU A 172 -8.97 -16.96 18.21
N GLY A 173 -9.66 -15.82 18.16
CA GLY A 173 -10.00 -15.04 19.36
C GLY A 173 -9.74 -13.53 19.27
N SER A 174 -10.26 -12.77 20.25
CA SER A 174 -10.44 -11.31 20.21
C SER A 174 -9.18 -10.50 19.86
N ARG A 175 -9.20 -9.92 18.65
CA ARG A 175 -8.44 -8.77 18.12
C ARG A 175 -6.99 -8.60 18.58
N GLN A 176 -6.07 -9.24 17.84
CA GLN A 176 -4.62 -8.95 17.89
C GLN A 176 -4.16 -7.84 16.93
N ALA A 177 -5.11 -7.23 16.20
CA ALA A 177 -4.83 -6.03 15.43
C ALA A 177 -4.73 -4.82 16.38
N LEU A 178 -3.91 -3.85 16.01
CA LEU A 178 -3.57 -2.71 16.85
C LEU A 178 -4.08 -1.41 16.23
N ASN A 179 -4.30 -0.40 17.07
CA ASN A 179 -4.58 0.99 16.68
C ASN A 179 -3.72 1.99 17.45
N ASP A 180 -2.61 1.55 18.02
CA ASP A 180 -1.61 2.44 18.59
C ASP A 180 -0.85 3.19 17.47
N VAL A 181 -0.33 4.34 17.84
CA VAL A 181 0.50 5.18 16.98
C VAL A 181 1.83 5.41 17.67
N TRP A 182 2.91 5.12 16.95
CA TRP A 182 4.27 5.39 17.40
C TRP A 182 4.98 6.30 16.41
N PHE A 183 5.91 7.11 16.91
CA PHE A 183 6.81 7.86 16.05
C PHE A 183 8.26 7.76 16.49
N SER A 184 9.17 8.03 15.56
CA SER A 184 10.59 8.14 15.81
C SER A 184 11.21 9.24 14.94
N LYS A 185 12.17 9.98 15.51
CA LYS A 185 12.93 11.01 14.78
C LYS A 185 14.18 10.45 14.11
N ASP A 186 14.66 9.29 14.56
CA ASP A 186 15.94 8.69 14.16
C ASP A 186 15.79 7.24 13.64
N GLY A 187 14.58 6.68 13.72
CA GLY A 187 14.26 5.29 13.38
C GLY A 187 14.66 4.26 14.45
N ILE A 188 15.27 4.69 15.54
CA ILE A 188 15.84 3.84 16.59
C ILE A 188 15.09 4.04 17.91
N THR A 189 14.90 5.28 18.32
CA THR A 189 14.20 5.65 19.54
C THR A 189 12.73 5.94 19.20
N TRP A 190 11.83 5.10 19.70
CA TRP A 190 10.40 5.19 19.42
C TRP A 190 9.63 5.69 20.64
N THR A 191 8.65 6.56 20.39
CA THR A 191 7.74 7.10 21.40
C THR A 191 6.30 6.80 20.99
N GLN A 192 5.50 6.29 21.93
CA GLN A 192 4.08 6.08 21.71
C GLN A 192 3.36 7.42 21.71
N ALA A 193 2.80 7.80 20.56
CA ALA A 193 2.02 9.01 20.40
C ALA A 193 0.59 8.81 20.94
N LEU A 194 0.01 7.66 20.62
CA LEU A 194 -1.32 7.25 21.08
C LEU A 194 -1.29 5.78 21.46
N GLN A 195 -1.89 5.45 22.60
CA GLN A 195 -2.20 4.07 22.96
C GLN A 195 -3.34 3.53 22.10
N ASP A 196 -4.40 4.33 21.93
CA ASP A 196 -5.58 3.98 21.15
C ASP A 196 -5.98 5.17 20.27
N ALA A 197 -5.77 5.05 18.95
CA ALA A 197 -6.29 6.01 18.00
C ALA A 197 -7.79 5.79 17.74
N PRO A 198 -8.54 6.81 17.24
CA PRO A 198 -10.00 6.72 17.11
C PRO A 198 -10.50 5.78 15.99
N TRP A 199 -9.58 5.28 15.14
CA TRP A 199 -9.89 4.31 14.11
C TRP A 199 -9.82 2.88 14.65
N GLN A 200 -10.63 1.98 14.08
CA GLN A 200 -10.66 0.58 14.52
C GLN A 200 -9.28 -0.09 14.38
N PRO A 201 -8.87 -0.96 15.34
CA PRO A 201 -7.65 -1.75 15.24
C PRO A 201 -7.55 -2.51 13.92
N ARG A 202 -6.40 -2.39 13.24
CA ARG A 202 -6.22 -2.89 11.87
C ARG A 202 -4.76 -3.23 11.55
N ALA A 203 -4.61 -4.20 10.67
CA ALA A 203 -3.39 -4.59 9.98
C ALA A 203 -3.66 -4.63 8.47
N PHE A 204 -2.61 -4.79 7.68
CA PHE A 204 -2.66 -4.93 6.22
C PHE A 204 -3.40 -3.78 5.52
N HIS A 205 -3.44 -2.63 6.20
CA HIS A 205 -3.96 -1.36 5.70
C HIS A 205 -2.85 -0.62 5.00
N ASN A 206 -3.23 0.42 4.28
CA ASN A 206 -2.30 1.36 3.70
C ASN A 206 -2.22 2.61 4.55
N ALA A 207 -1.01 3.18 4.64
CA ALA A 207 -0.85 4.56 5.03
C ALA A 207 0.22 5.25 4.19
N LEU A 208 0.05 6.55 3.96
CA LEU A 208 0.96 7.37 3.16
C LEU A 208 0.88 8.83 3.55
N ALA A 209 1.94 9.57 3.22
CA ALA A 209 1.92 11.02 3.23
C ALA A 209 1.31 11.55 1.92
N HIS A 210 0.33 12.43 2.02
CA HIS A 210 -0.31 13.07 0.89
C HIS A 210 -0.85 14.44 1.30
N ASP A 211 -0.54 15.46 0.50
CA ASP A 211 -1.00 16.84 0.70
C ASP A 211 -0.84 17.34 2.14
N GLY A 212 0.38 17.21 2.68
CA GLY A 212 0.71 17.68 4.03
C GLY A 212 0.03 16.90 5.17
N GLN A 213 -0.49 15.70 4.91
CA GLN A 213 -1.15 14.88 5.93
C GLN A 213 -0.74 13.41 5.83
N LEU A 214 -0.82 12.70 6.97
CA LEU A 214 -0.87 11.25 7.03
C LEU A 214 -2.27 10.77 6.68
N TRP A 215 -2.36 9.69 5.89
CA TRP A 215 -3.62 9.08 5.49
C TRP A 215 -3.63 7.59 5.84
N ILE A 216 -4.77 7.07 6.28
CA ILE A 216 -5.03 5.63 6.48
C ILE A 216 -6.16 5.20 5.54
N LEU A 217 -5.95 4.09 4.83
CA LEU A 217 -6.91 3.53 3.88
C LEU A 217 -7.11 2.04 4.12
N GLY A 218 -8.35 1.65 4.46
CA GLY A 218 -8.79 0.26 4.51
C GLY A 218 -8.03 -0.62 5.52
N GLY A 219 -7.74 -1.86 5.11
CA GLY A 219 -7.16 -2.92 5.94
C GLY A 219 -8.17 -3.59 6.85
N GLY A 220 -7.71 -4.14 7.97
CA GLY A 220 -8.57 -4.83 8.93
C GLY A 220 -7.86 -6.00 9.60
N HIS A 221 -8.53 -7.14 9.69
CA HIS A 221 -8.01 -8.34 10.36
C HIS A 221 -8.10 -9.55 9.44
N TRP A 222 -7.06 -10.40 9.49
CA TRP A 222 -7.04 -11.70 8.82
C TRP A 222 -7.09 -12.83 9.85
N GLY A 223 -7.94 -13.83 9.62
CA GLY A 223 -8.18 -14.94 10.55
C GLY A 223 -9.48 -15.67 10.22
N ASN A 224 -10.06 -16.37 11.21
CA ASN A 224 -11.31 -17.11 11.05
C ASN A 224 -12.52 -16.18 10.79
N ASP A 225 -12.47 -14.95 11.32
CA ASP A 225 -13.48 -13.91 11.10
C ASP A 225 -12.80 -12.64 10.54
N PRO A 226 -12.48 -12.61 9.24
CA PRO A 226 -11.73 -11.53 8.64
C PRO A 226 -12.58 -10.25 8.55
N THR A 227 -11.98 -9.12 8.91
CA THR A 227 -12.60 -7.80 8.73
C THR A 227 -11.96 -7.08 7.56
N PHE A 228 -12.80 -6.50 6.70
CA PHE A 228 -12.38 -5.75 5.52
C PHE A 228 -12.93 -4.34 5.62
N LEU A 229 -12.06 -3.38 5.93
CA LEU A 229 -12.41 -1.99 6.12
C LEU A 229 -12.24 -1.20 4.82
N ASN A 230 -13.09 -0.18 4.65
CA ASN A 230 -13.03 0.82 3.59
C ASN A 230 -13.28 2.25 4.10
N ASP A 231 -13.01 2.49 5.38
CA ASP A 231 -12.95 3.84 5.91
C ASP A 231 -11.62 4.52 5.56
N VAL A 232 -11.66 5.86 5.55
CA VAL A 232 -10.50 6.70 5.26
C VAL A 232 -10.35 7.74 6.37
N TRP A 233 -9.12 7.86 6.87
CA TRP A 233 -8.77 8.82 7.91
C TRP A 233 -7.56 9.64 7.49
N CYS A 234 -7.46 10.86 7.99
CA CYS A 234 -6.25 11.67 7.84
C CYS A 234 -5.87 12.36 9.15
N SER A 235 -4.61 12.79 9.23
CA SER A 235 -4.06 13.53 10.36
C SER A 235 -2.92 14.43 9.89
N SER A 236 -2.88 15.66 10.38
CA SER A 236 -1.77 16.59 10.11
C SER A 236 -0.60 16.42 11.08
N ASP A 237 -0.79 15.74 12.21
CA ASP A 237 0.17 15.67 13.32
C ASP A 237 0.44 14.24 13.81
N GLY A 238 -0.29 13.24 13.29
CA GLY A 238 -0.26 11.84 13.71
C GLY A 238 -0.99 11.52 15.02
N THR A 239 -1.50 12.53 15.73
CA THR A 239 -2.17 12.38 17.04
C THR A 239 -3.65 12.78 17.02
N THR A 240 -4.03 13.66 16.10
CA THR A 240 -5.41 14.13 15.90
C THR A 240 -5.90 13.61 14.55
N TRP A 241 -6.89 12.72 14.57
CA TRP A 241 -7.34 12.02 13.36
C TRP A 241 -8.77 12.44 12.97
N GLU A 242 -8.95 12.86 11.72
CA GLU A 242 -10.25 13.15 11.10
C GLU A 242 -10.68 11.95 10.24
N ARG A 243 -11.90 11.45 10.45
CA ARG A 243 -12.50 10.46 9.54
C ARG A 243 -13.09 11.17 8.33
N ARG A 244 -12.53 10.88 7.15
CA ARG A 244 -12.96 11.47 5.87
C ARG A 244 -14.18 10.78 5.29
N THR A 245 -14.25 9.46 5.42
CA THR A 245 -15.46 8.68 5.14
C THR A 245 -15.52 7.41 5.98
N THR A 246 -16.72 6.98 6.36
CA THR A 246 -16.97 5.70 7.04
C THR A 246 -16.99 4.52 6.08
N ALA A 247 -17.26 4.78 4.80
CA ALA A 247 -17.38 3.77 3.77
C ALA A 247 -17.12 4.45 2.42
N ALA A 248 -15.90 4.31 1.92
CA ALA A 248 -15.58 4.73 0.57
C ALA A 248 -16.34 3.88 -0.47
N GLU A 249 -16.39 4.37 -1.70
CA GLU A 249 -17.11 3.74 -2.81
C GLU A 249 -16.50 2.39 -3.24
N TRP A 250 -15.23 2.17 -2.91
CA TRP A 250 -14.56 0.89 -3.10
C TRP A 250 -14.86 -0.10 -1.97
N PRO A 251 -14.92 -1.42 -2.28
CA PRO A 251 -15.15 -2.45 -1.27
C PRO A 251 -13.99 -2.55 -0.29
N GLY A 252 -14.30 -2.93 0.96
CA GLY A 252 -13.31 -3.21 1.99
C GLY A 252 -12.26 -4.22 1.52
N ARG A 253 -11.00 -3.98 1.90
CA ARG A 253 -9.85 -4.73 1.37
C ARG A 253 -8.68 -4.84 2.35
N LEU A 254 -7.97 -5.96 2.27
CA LEU A 254 -6.67 -6.20 2.90
C LEU A 254 -5.58 -6.23 1.83
N TRP A 255 -4.33 -5.97 2.20
CA TRP A 255 -3.17 -6.15 1.32
C TRP A 255 -3.30 -5.44 -0.05
N ALA A 256 -4.02 -4.33 -0.07
CA ALA A 256 -4.05 -3.42 -1.20
C ALA A 256 -2.77 -2.59 -1.23
N SER A 257 -2.54 -1.86 -2.31
CA SER A 257 -1.48 -0.85 -2.37
C SER A 257 -2.07 0.54 -2.57
N SER A 258 -1.38 1.55 -2.06
CA SER A 258 -1.76 2.95 -2.21
C SER A 258 -0.58 3.79 -2.66
N ALA A 259 -0.88 4.93 -3.28
CA ALA A 259 0.14 5.89 -3.69
C ALA A 259 -0.42 7.31 -3.72
N SER A 260 0.46 8.28 -3.52
CA SER A 260 0.22 9.68 -3.84
C SER A 260 0.76 9.93 -5.25
N PHE A 261 -0.11 10.22 -6.21
CA PHE A 261 0.30 10.45 -7.59
C PHE A 261 -0.62 11.46 -8.27
N ARG A 262 -0.02 12.44 -8.95
CA ARG A 262 -0.73 13.54 -9.65
C ARG A 262 -1.73 14.27 -8.75
N GLY A 263 -1.38 14.53 -7.50
CA GLY A 263 -2.26 15.26 -6.56
C GLY A 263 -3.47 14.45 -6.09
N HIS A 264 -3.48 13.14 -6.27
CA HIS A 264 -4.55 12.27 -5.78
C HIS A 264 -4.00 11.15 -4.90
N LEU A 265 -4.83 10.71 -3.96
CA LEU A 265 -4.73 9.42 -3.30
C LEU A 265 -5.17 8.33 -4.28
N TRP A 266 -4.45 7.22 -4.30
CA TRP A 266 -4.80 6.03 -5.08
C TRP A 266 -4.92 4.82 -4.16
N THR A 267 -5.90 3.95 -4.40
CA THR A 267 -6.00 2.62 -3.79
C THR A 267 -6.26 1.58 -4.87
N MET A 268 -5.50 0.50 -4.83
CA MET A 268 -5.34 -0.43 -5.94
C MET A 268 -5.29 -1.86 -5.45
N GLY A 269 -6.10 -2.71 -6.08
CA GLY A 269 -6.09 -4.16 -5.89
C GLY A 269 -6.29 -4.57 -4.42
N GLY A 270 -5.57 -5.60 -3.99
CA GLY A 270 -5.72 -6.18 -2.67
C GLY A 270 -6.78 -7.28 -2.64
N LEU A 271 -6.88 -7.94 -1.50
CA LEU A 271 -7.86 -8.98 -1.26
C LEU A 271 -9.22 -8.35 -0.99
N VAL A 272 -10.18 -8.64 -1.85
CA VAL A 272 -11.58 -8.26 -1.70
C VAL A 272 -12.40 -9.53 -1.54
N ARG A 273 -12.96 -9.74 -0.34
CA ARG A 273 -13.67 -10.98 0.04
C ARG A 273 -12.76 -12.22 -0.02
N ARG A 274 -12.66 -12.87 -1.19
CA ARG A 274 -11.93 -14.14 -1.37
C ARG A 274 -10.79 -14.08 -2.38
N ASP A 275 -10.81 -13.09 -3.29
CA ASP A 275 -9.90 -13.04 -4.43
C ASP A 275 -9.13 -11.72 -4.47
N GLY A 276 -7.95 -11.74 -5.10
CA GLY A 276 -7.26 -10.52 -5.46
C GLY A 276 -8.11 -9.65 -6.40
N SER A 277 -7.95 -8.34 -6.28
CA SER A 277 -8.61 -7.37 -7.15
C SER A 277 -7.59 -6.69 -8.08
N ASN A 278 -8.08 -6.12 -9.18
CA ASN A 278 -7.36 -5.15 -10.01
C ASN A 278 -8.16 -3.87 -10.25
N ASP A 279 -9.16 -3.63 -9.41
CA ASP A 279 -9.84 -2.34 -9.38
C ASP A 279 -8.89 -1.25 -8.87
N ILE A 280 -9.10 -0.05 -9.39
CA ILE A 280 -8.27 1.12 -9.15
C ILE A 280 -9.20 2.26 -8.84
N TRP A 281 -8.94 2.95 -7.74
CA TRP A 281 -9.73 4.08 -7.29
C TRP A 281 -8.81 5.23 -6.93
N TYR A 282 -9.29 6.44 -7.15
CA TYR A 282 -8.56 7.65 -6.81
C TYR A 282 -9.47 8.71 -6.18
N SER A 283 -8.88 9.60 -5.39
CA SER A 283 -9.58 10.69 -4.71
C SER A 283 -8.64 11.86 -4.45
N GLU A 284 -9.13 13.10 -4.57
CA GLU A 284 -8.40 14.30 -4.13
C GLU A 284 -8.48 14.48 -2.61
N ASP A 285 -9.61 14.10 -2.00
CA ASP A 285 -9.96 14.53 -0.63
C ASP A 285 -10.23 13.37 0.34
N GLY A 286 -10.14 12.13 -0.16
CA GLY A 286 -10.44 10.90 0.55
C GLY A 286 -11.89 10.73 1.00
N ARG A 287 -12.79 11.66 0.67
CA ARG A 287 -14.23 11.62 0.97
C ARG A 287 -15.01 10.99 -0.17
N THR A 288 -14.66 11.33 -1.41
CA THR A 288 -15.31 10.80 -2.61
C THR A 288 -14.28 10.13 -3.51
N TRP A 289 -14.52 8.87 -3.82
CA TRP A 289 -13.62 8.06 -4.64
C TRP A 289 -14.23 7.76 -6.01
N TYR A 290 -13.39 7.90 -7.03
CA TYR A 290 -13.76 7.65 -8.41
C TYR A 290 -13.03 6.41 -8.92
N PRO A 291 -13.72 5.52 -9.64
CA PRO A 291 -13.06 4.39 -10.28
C PRO A 291 -12.17 4.90 -11.43
N TYR A 292 -11.01 4.31 -11.58
CA TYR A 292 -10.12 4.50 -12.73
C TYR A 292 -10.36 3.37 -13.75
N LEU A 293 -10.95 3.71 -14.89
CA LEU A 293 -11.55 2.79 -15.85
C LEU A 293 -10.68 2.68 -17.11
N ALA A 294 -9.46 2.16 -16.94
CA ALA A 294 -8.56 1.85 -18.05
C ALA A 294 -8.94 0.57 -18.78
N ARG A 295 -8.62 0.50 -20.09
CA ARG A 295 -8.85 -0.71 -20.91
C ARG A 295 -7.85 -1.82 -20.62
N LYS A 296 -6.58 -1.46 -20.46
CA LYS A 296 -5.50 -2.38 -20.11
C LYS A 296 -5.01 -2.05 -18.70
N VAL A 297 -5.08 -3.05 -17.84
CA VAL A 297 -4.65 -3.03 -16.44
C VAL A 297 -3.94 -4.34 -16.13
N TRP A 298 -3.15 -4.34 -15.07
CA TRP A 298 -2.50 -5.54 -14.53
C TRP A 298 -3.54 -6.55 -14.03
N SER A 299 -3.12 -7.82 -13.95
CA SER A 299 -3.95 -8.92 -13.44
C SER A 299 -4.25 -8.76 -11.95
N GLN A 300 -5.43 -9.23 -11.52
CA GLN A 300 -5.86 -9.27 -10.12
C GLN A 300 -4.75 -9.75 -9.18
N ARG A 301 -4.48 -8.97 -8.12
CA ARG A 301 -3.40 -9.25 -7.16
C ARG A 301 -3.61 -8.59 -5.80
N LEU A 302 -3.08 -9.23 -4.78
CA LEU A 302 -2.93 -8.72 -3.43
C LEU A 302 -1.45 -8.70 -3.02
N ALA A 303 -1.14 -8.00 -1.92
CA ALA A 303 0.19 -7.90 -1.35
C ALA A 303 1.28 -7.49 -2.36
N HIS A 304 0.87 -6.71 -3.36
CA HIS A 304 1.76 -6.03 -4.30
C HIS A 304 2.25 -4.72 -3.70
N SER A 305 3.12 -4.02 -4.41
CA SER A 305 3.52 -2.66 -4.07
C SER A 305 3.12 -1.67 -5.15
N ALA A 306 2.78 -0.46 -4.72
CA ALA A 306 2.59 0.70 -5.58
C ALA A 306 3.44 1.86 -5.10
N LEU A 307 4.16 2.52 -6.01
CA LEU A 307 5.00 3.68 -5.69
C LEU A 307 5.14 4.62 -6.88
N CYS A 308 5.41 5.89 -6.60
CA CYS A 308 5.73 6.88 -7.63
C CYS A 308 7.26 7.00 -7.75
N HIS A 309 7.78 6.86 -8.97
CA HIS A 309 9.20 7.08 -9.29
C HIS A 309 9.34 7.52 -10.73
N SER A 310 10.23 8.48 -11.01
CA SER A 310 10.50 9.00 -12.37
C SER A 310 9.22 9.35 -13.14
N ASP A 311 8.33 10.13 -12.50
CA ASP A 311 7.07 10.64 -13.05
C ASP A 311 6.05 9.57 -13.47
N ARG A 312 6.19 8.36 -12.90
CA ARG A 312 5.33 7.20 -13.16
C ARG A 312 4.85 6.58 -11.87
N LEU A 313 3.64 6.05 -11.92
CA LEU A 313 3.12 5.15 -10.90
C LEU A 313 3.45 3.71 -11.30
N TRP A 314 4.07 2.96 -10.40
CA TRP A 314 4.52 1.58 -10.63
C TRP A 314 3.67 0.59 -9.85
N ILE A 315 3.48 -0.60 -10.42
CA ILE A 315 2.89 -1.77 -9.75
C ILE A 315 3.87 -2.92 -9.87
N LEU A 316 4.22 -3.49 -8.72
CA LEU A 316 5.34 -4.41 -8.56
C LEU A 316 4.90 -5.62 -7.73
N ALA A 317 5.22 -6.81 -8.22
CA ALA A 317 5.05 -8.08 -7.50
C ALA A 317 3.60 -8.36 -7.04
N GLY A 318 3.44 -9.14 -5.97
CA GLY A 318 2.17 -9.54 -5.39
C GLY A 318 1.79 -10.97 -5.73
N SER A 319 0.60 -11.39 -5.29
CA SER A 319 0.08 -12.73 -5.54
C SER A 319 -1.44 -12.73 -5.78
N ASN A 320 -1.92 -13.75 -6.47
CA ASN A 320 -3.32 -14.16 -6.54
C ASN A 320 -3.37 -15.63 -6.98
N TYR A 321 -3.27 -16.54 -6.01
CA TYR A 321 -2.93 -17.96 -6.20
C TYR A 321 -1.51 -18.18 -6.74
N ASP A 322 -1.16 -17.51 -7.84
CA ASP A 322 0.20 -17.42 -8.36
C ASP A 322 0.90 -16.16 -7.86
N TYR A 323 2.23 -16.21 -7.78
CA TYR A 323 3.07 -15.07 -7.44
C TYR A 323 3.56 -14.35 -8.70
N PHE A 324 3.75 -13.03 -8.59
CA PHE A 324 4.10 -12.18 -9.71
C PHE A 324 5.52 -11.63 -9.59
N ASN A 325 6.19 -11.49 -10.74
CA ASN A 325 7.38 -10.66 -10.93
C ASN A 325 7.30 -9.79 -12.19
N ASP A 326 6.10 -9.55 -12.68
CA ASP A 326 5.87 -8.56 -13.72
C ASP A 326 5.90 -7.14 -13.13
N VAL A 327 6.25 -6.19 -13.99
CA VAL A 327 6.33 -4.77 -13.65
C VAL A 327 5.39 -4.00 -14.56
N TRP A 328 4.53 -3.18 -13.96
CA TRP A 328 3.61 -2.31 -14.68
C TRP A 328 3.86 -0.86 -14.33
N SER A 329 3.66 0.04 -15.29
CA SER A 329 3.72 1.47 -15.06
C SER A 329 2.54 2.20 -15.68
N LEU A 330 2.21 3.34 -15.07
CA LEU A 330 1.26 4.31 -15.56
C LEU A 330 1.95 5.67 -15.64
N ALA A 331 1.91 6.27 -16.82
CA ALA A 331 2.26 7.67 -17.02
C ALA A 331 0.97 8.46 -17.27
N LEU A 332 0.83 9.58 -16.58
CA LEU A 332 -0.25 10.54 -16.74
C LEU A 332 0.34 11.91 -17.02
N ALA A 333 -0.40 12.81 -17.67
CA ALA A 333 0.03 14.19 -17.82
C ALA A 333 0.18 14.86 -16.44
N ALA A 334 1.06 15.86 -16.33
CA ALA A 334 1.31 16.56 -15.06
C ALA A 334 0.06 17.27 -14.52
N ASP A 335 -0.81 17.73 -15.42
CA ASP A 335 -2.09 18.38 -15.13
C ASP A 335 -3.28 17.39 -15.12
N TRP A 336 -3.02 16.09 -15.02
CA TRP A 336 -4.07 15.10 -14.91
C TRP A 336 -4.88 15.33 -13.63
N GLY A 337 -6.15 15.71 -13.79
CA GLY A 337 -7.11 15.95 -12.72
C GLY A 337 -8.23 14.91 -12.66
N GLY A 338 -7.98 13.70 -13.18
CA GLY A 338 -9.04 12.80 -13.59
C GLY A 338 -9.81 13.31 -14.82
N PRO A 339 -10.79 12.55 -15.33
CA PRO A 339 -11.60 12.97 -16.44
C PRO A 339 -12.66 13.96 -15.98
N GLY A 340 -12.48 15.21 -16.41
CA GLY A 340 -13.55 16.20 -16.54
C GLY A 340 -13.37 17.44 -15.68
N ARG A 341 -12.95 18.53 -16.33
CA ARG A 341 -13.20 19.92 -15.89
C ARG A 341 -14.69 20.22 -15.60
N LEU A 342 -15.61 19.29 -15.89
CA LEU A 342 -17.02 19.31 -15.46
C LEU A 342 -17.19 19.32 -13.92
N ASN A 343 -16.21 18.87 -13.15
CA ASN A 343 -16.24 18.98 -11.67
C ASN A 343 -16.20 20.44 -11.17
N LYS A 344 -15.74 21.41 -11.97
CA LYS A 344 -15.86 22.83 -11.62
C LYS A 344 -17.31 23.34 -11.71
N ILE A 345 -18.16 22.72 -12.54
CA ILE A 345 -19.56 23.16 -12.72
C ILE A 345 -20.44 22.69 -11.55
N PHE A 346 -20.16 21.53 -10.95
CA PHE A 346 -20.92 21.06 -9.78
C PHE A 346 -20.43 21.61 -8.43
N ARG A 347 -19.19 22.15 -8.34
CA ARG A 347 -18.75 22.91 -7.15
C ARG A 347 -19.58 24.19 -6.92
N PHE A 348 -20.20 24.76 -7.95
CA PHE A 348 -21.09 25.92 -7.83
C PHE A 348 -22.51 25.60 -7.34
N LEU A 349 -22.93 24.33 -7.31
CA LEU A 349 -24.27 23.92 -6.87
C LEU A 349 -24.33 23.48 -5.40
N ARG A 350 -23.24 23.65 -4.64
CA ARG A 350 -23.15 23.35 -3.20
C ARG A 350 -22.53 24.48 -2.37
N ALA A 351 -22.52 25.71 -2.89
CA ALA A 351 -22.20 26.91 -2.12
C ALA A 351 -23.47 27.53 -1.55
#